data_AF-A0AA40VU70-F1
#
_entry.id   AF-A0AA40VU70-F1
#
_cell.length_a   1.000
_cell.length_b   1.000
_cell.length_c   1.000
_cell.angle_alpha   90.00
_cell.angle_beta   90.00
_cell.angle_gamma   90.00
#
_symmetry.space_group_name_H-M   'P 1'
#
loop_
_entity.id
_entity.type
_entity.pdbx_description
1 polymer ?
#
loop_
_entity_poly.entity_id
_entity_poly.type
_entity_poly.pdbx_seq_one_letter_code
_entity_poly.pdbx_strand_id
1 'polypeptide(L)'
;MSPKKSPQPTPVDSRIRIPQHYQRQPVISRLVSRYGISVNITSAMLTPTENYGWFDLQFQGNPEHICSSLLYLQKLGVDLIQLSIAGSVQHDLSSQPFPSQKLNKQEFAPLATSSHTQAYQGYSGQSHRLRLQICILKDYYQTPVISDLVSRYGITVNIIAASLPANQQDDGWFDLDLWGRPQQLFSSFNHLEKLKLPLWLDASSMHGYVL
;
A
#
# COMPACT_ATOMS: atom_id res chain seq x y z
N MET A 1 35.43 16.96 -8.88
CA MET A 1 34.60 16.07 -9.70
C MET A 1 33.30 15.81 -8.93
N SER A 2 32.20 16.41 -9.36
CA SER A 2 30.88 16.17 -8.74
C SER A 2 30.37 14.79 -9.15
N PRO A 3 29.84 13.96 -8.23
CA PRO A 3 29.31 12.66 -8.61
C PRO A 3 28.10 12.87 -9.53
N LYS A 4 28.11 12.19 -10.69
CA LYS A 4 26.97 12.12 -11.60
C LYS A 4 25.79 11.50 -10.83
N LYS A 5 24.76 12.30 -10.59
CA LYS A 5 23.47 11.87 -10.03
C LYS A 5 22.92 10.79 -10.96
N SER A 6 22.92 9.53 -10.52
CA SER A 6 22.29 8.44 -11.25
C SER A 6 20.83 8.82 -11.54
N PRO A 7 20.32 8.60 -12.77
CA PRO A 7 18.93 8.91 -13.08
C PRO A 7 18.05 8.16 -12.09
N GLN A 8 17.25 8.89 -11.31
CA GLN A 8 16.28 8.27 -10.42
C GLN A 8 15.25 7.55 -11.31
N PRO A 9 14.87 6.31 -10.99
CA PRO A 9 13.82 5.62 -11.72
C PRO A 9 12.55 6.47 -11.67
N THR A 10 11.95 6.74 -12.82
CA THR A 10 10.76 7.57 -12.84
C THR A 10 9.59 6.85 -12.17
N PRO A 11 8.75 7.56 -11.38
CA PRO A 11 7.58 6.95 -10.79
C PRO A 11 6.62 6.36 -11.84
N VAL A 12 5.91 5.31 -11.44
CA VAL A 12 4.80 4.73 -12.21
C VAL A 12 3.51 5.13 -11.51
N ASP A 13 2.58 5.76 -12.23
CA ASP A 13 1.29 6.12 -11.67
C ASP A 13 0.22 5.14 -12.15
N SER A 14 -0.70 4.75 -11.26
CA SER A 14 -1.83 3.92 -11.62
C SER A 14 -3.08 4.20 -10.79
N ARG A 15 -4.23 4.19 -11.46
CA ARG A 15 -5.52 4.07 -10.77
C ARG A 15 -5.85 2.60 -10.57
N ILE A 16 -6.12 2.20 -9.34
CA ILE A 16 -6.55 0.84 -8.99
C ILE A 16 -7.96 0.84 -8.42
N ARG A 17 -8.72 -0.23 -8.68
CA ARG A 17 -9.99 -0.53 -8.00
C ARG A 17 -9.87 -1.84 -7.25
N ILE A 18 -10.00 -1.77 -5.92
CA ILE A 18 -9.87 -2.95 -5.06
C ILE A 18 -11.23 -3.66 -4.99
N PRO A 19 -11.32 -4.97 -5.32
CA PRO A 19 -12.55 -5.72 -5.19
C PRO A 19 -13.06 -5.72 -3.74
N GLN A 20 -14.37 -5.71 -3.56
CA GLN A 20 -15.00 -5.57 -2.24
C GLN A 20 -14.48 -6.58 -1.20
N HIS A 21 -14.23 -7.83 -1.59
CA HIS A 21 -13.70 -8.87 -0.71
C HIS A 21 -12.23 -8.66 -0.28
N TYR A 22 -11.52 -7.74 -0.94
CA TYR A 22 -10.17 -7.29 -0.57
C TYR A 22 -10.14 -5.94 0.16
N GLN A 23 -11.26 -5.21 0.30
CA GLN A 23 -11.29 -3.93 1.03
C GLN A 23 -10.94 -4.07 2.53
N ARG A 24 -11.15 -5.25 3.11
CA ARG A 24 -10.74 -5.57 4.49
C ARG A 24 -9.35 -6.22 4.57
N GLN A 25 -8.61 -6.22 3.47
CA GLN A 25 -7.29 -6.83 3.39
C GLN A 25 -6.25 -5.75 3.07
N PRO A 26 -5.04 -5.85 3.66
CA PRO A 26 -4.03 -4.80 3.59
C PRO A 26 -3.28 -4.83 2.24
N VAL A 27 -4.01 -4.67 1.13
CA VAL A 27 -3.48 -4.82 -0.24
C VAL A 27 -2.29 -3.90 -0.47
N ILE A 28 -2.43 -2.61 -0.16
CA ILE A 28 -1.36 -1.61 -0.32
C ILE A 28 -0.16 -1.94 0.58
N SER A 29 -0.38 -2.32 1.84
CA SER A 29 0.73 -2.71 2.72
C SER A 29 1.50 -3.92 2.20
N ARG A 30 0.81 -4.90 1.59
CA ARG A 30 1.48 -6.05 0.98
C ARG A 30 2.37 -5.63 -0.18
N LEU A 31 2.03 -4.58 -0.93
CA LEU A 31 2.91 -4.05 -1.98
C LEU A 31 4.23 -3.57 -1.37
N VAL A 32 4.13 -2.78 -0.29
CA VAL A 32 5.28 -2.21 0.40
C VAL A 32 6.12 -3.28 1.09
N SER A 33 5.50 -4.13 1.92
CA SER A 33 6.23 -5.10 2.74
C SER A 33 6.83 -6.26 1.93
N ARG A 34 6.13 -6.72 0.89
CA ARG A 34 6.55 -7.90 0.11
C ARG A 34 7.49 -7.55 -1.05
N TYR A 35 7.27 -6.41 -1.70
CA TYR A 35 8.05 -6.01 -2.88
C TYR A 35 9.06 -4.90 -2.55
N GLY A 36 9.02 -4.32 -1.36
CA GLY A 36 9.96 -3.27 -0.95
C GLY A 36 9.85 -2.00 -1.80
N ILE A 37 8.67 -1.73 -2.35
CA ILE A 37 8.40 -0.50 -3.12
C ILE A 37 7.74 0.55 -2.23
N SER A 38 7.97 1.82 -2.56
CA SER A 38 7.22 2.93 -1.99
C SER A 38 5.93 3.13 -2.77
N VAL A 39 4.83 3.32 -2.06
CA VAL A 39 3.51 3.59 -2.63
C VAL A 39 2.97 4.87 -2.03
N ASN A 40 2.90 5.92 -2.84
CA ASN A 40 2.19 7.15 -2.47
C ASN A 40 0.74 7.07 -2.96
N ILE A 41 -0.20 7.53 -2.14
CA ILE A 41 -1.61 7.64 -2.54
C ILE A 41 -1.86 9.11 -2.86
N THR A 42 -2.13 9.41 -4.12
CA THR A 42 -2.30 10.80 -4.60
C THR A 42 -3.76 11.24 -4.64
N SER A 43 -4.68 10.27 -4.75
CA SER A 43 -6.13 10.47 -4.66
C SER A 43 -6.78 9.17 -4.19
N ALA A 44 -7.91 9.25 -3.48
CA ALA A 44 -8.63 8.06 -3.04
C ALA A 44 -10.11 8.34 -2.78
N MET A 45 -10.94 7.35 -3.06
CA MET A 45 -12.32 7.26 -2.57
C MET A 45 -12.60 5.82 -2.19
N LEU A 46 -12.81 5.57 -0.90
CA LEU A 46 -13.23 4.28 -0.38
C LEU A 46 -14.22 4.53 0.76
N THR A 47 -15.42 4.00 0.63
CA THR A 47 -16.40 4.01 1.71
C THR A 47 -16.70 2.57 2.14
N PRO A 48 -17.02 2.31 3.42
CA PRO A 48 -17.30 0.95 3.90
C PRO A 48 -18.58 0.33 3.30
N THR A 49 -19.46 1.16 2.75
CA THR A 49 -20.80 0.79 2.29
C THR A 49 -20.91 0.65 0.78
N GLU A 50 -20.01 1.28 0.02
CA GLU A 50 -20.04 1.18 -1.43
C GLU A 50 -19.34 -0.09 -1.93
N ASN A 51 -19.92 -0.68 -2.97
CA ASN A 51 -19.41 -1.89 -3.60
C ASN A 51 -18.11 -1.66 -4.38
N TYR A 52 -17.62 -0.42 -4.45
CA TYR A 52 -16.36 -0.08 -5.08
C TYR A 52 -15.66 1.08 -4.38
N GLY A 53 -14.32 1.00 -4.35
CA GLY A 53 -13.44 2.09 -3.98
C GLY A 53 -12.23 2.10 -4.89
N TRP A 54 -11.62 3.26 -5.08
CA TRP A 54 -10.49 3.44 -5.98
C TRP A 54 -9.38 4.26 -5.32
N PHE A 55 -8.16 4.04 -5.80
CA PHE A 55 -6.96 4.73 -5.36
C PHE A 55 -6.14 5.12 -6.58
N ASP A 56 -5.70 6.37 -6.64
CA ASP A 56 -4.59 6.77 -7.51
C ASP A 56 -3.31 6.59 -6.72
N LEU A 57 -2.43 5.75 -7.26
CA LEU A 57 -1.20 5.33 -6.64
C LEU A 57 -0.02 5.78 -7.49
N GLN A 58 1.03 6.24 -6.82
CA GLN A 58 2.33 6.42 -7.42
C GLN A 58 3.31 5.41 -6.80
N PHE A 59 3.87 4.55 -7.64
CA PHE A 59 4.86 3.54 -7.28
C PHE A 59 6.26 4.07 -7.54
N GLN A 60 7.14 3.89 -6.56
CA GLN A 60 8.57 4.23 -6.67
C GLN A 60 9.42 3.10 -6.12
N GLY A 61 10.56 2.84 -6.75
CA GLY A 61 11.50 1.79 -6.34
C GLY A 61 12.13 1.06 -7.51
N ASN A 62 12.60 -0.17 -7.26
CA ASN A 62 13.17 -1.02 -8.29
C ASN A 62 12.11 -1.38 -9.35
N PRO A 63 12.36 -1.17 -10.67
CA PRO A 63 11.39 -1.45 -11.73
C PRO A 63 10.88 -2.90 -11.77
N GLU A 64 11.73 -3.90 -11.49
CA GLU A 64 11.35 -5.31 -11.46
C GLU A 64 10.40 -5.60 -10.29
N HIS A 65 10.62 -4.94 -9.16
CA HIS A 65 9.75 -5.05 -7.99
C HIS A 65 8.40 -4.36 -8.24
N ILE A 66 8.39 -3.21 -8.91
CA ILE A 66 7.16 -2.53 -9.34
C ILE A 66 6.38 -3.45 -10.29
N CYS A 67 7.03 -4.01 -11.32
CA CYS A 67 6.40 -4.94 -12.24
C CYS A 67 5.81 -6.17 -11.51
N SER A 68 6.58 -6.76 -10.60
CA SER A 68 6.14 -7.90 -9.78
C SER A 68 4.94 -7.56 -8.90
N SER A 69 4.87 -6.33 -8.37
CA SER A 69 3.77 -5.86 -7.55
C SER A 69 2.48 -5.62 -8.36
N LEU A 70 2.60 -5.10 -9.59
CA LEU A 70 1.47 -4.91 -10.50
C LEU A 70 0.91 -6.26 -10.97
N LEU A 71 1.78 -7.21 -11.31
CA LEU A 71 1.38 -8.59 -11.62
C LEU A 71 0.65 -9.26 -10.45
N TYR A 72 1.04 -8.96 -9.22
CA TYR A 72 0.35 -9.44 -8.03
C TYR A 72 -1.05 -8.85 -7.90
N LEU A 73 -1.22 -7.54 -8.12
CA LEU A 73 -2.54 -6.89 -8.14
C LEU A 73 -3.45 -7.52 -9.18
N GLN A 74 -2.95 -7.75 -10.41
CA GLN A 74 -3.71 -8.43 -11.46
C GLN A 74 -4.13 -9.85 -11.06
N LYS A 75 -3.24 -10.62 -10.42
CA LYS A 75 -3.56 -11.98 -9.92
C LYS A 75 -4.61 -11.98 -8.82
N LEU A 76 -4.71 -10.90 -8.03
CA LEU A 76 -5.79 -10.71 -7.08
C LEU A 76 -7.11 -10.30 -7.75
N GLY A 77 -7.12 -9.99 -9.05
CA GLY A 77 -8.28 -9.42 -9.73
C GLY A 77 -8.54 -7.97 -9.35
N VAL A 78 -7.49 -7.22 -8.95
CA VAL A 78 -7.56 -5.76 -8.79
C VAL A 78 -7.54 -5.14 -10.18
N ASP A 79 -8.51 -4.27 -10.48
CA ASP A 79 -8.56 -3.59 -11.77
C ASP A 79 -7.48 -2.49 -11.81
N LEU A 80 -6.62 -2.52 -12.84
CA LEU A 80 -5.65 -1.48 -13.15
C LEU A 80 -6.22 -0.61 -14.28
N ILE A 81 -6.76 0.56 -13.95
CA ILE A 81 -7.59 1.38 -14.87
C ILE A 81 -6.73 2.32 -15.72
N GLN A 82 -5.70 2.91 -15.11
CA GLN A 82 -4.76 3.81 -15.78
C GLN A 82 -3.37 3.37 -15.36
N LEU A 83 -2.41 3.30 -16.29
CA LEU A 83 -1.02 3.01 -15.99
C LEU A 83 -0.15 3.94 -16.83
N SER A 84 0.57 4.84 -16.18
CA SER A 84 1.55 5.71 -16.85
C SER A 84 2.93 5.49 -16.28
N ILE A 85 3.86 5.13 -17.15
CA ILE A 85 5.29 5.12 -16.86
C ILE A 85 5.83 6.43 -17.43
N ALA A 86 6.23 7.37 -16.58
CA ALA A 86 6.83 8.60 -17.06
C ALA A 86 8.23 8.28 -17.62
N GLY A 87 8.34 8.04 -18.93
CA GLY A 87 9.63 7.81 -19.57
C GLY A 87 9.60 7.03 -20.87
N SER A 88 8.78 5.99 -21.03
CA SER A 88 8.60 5.30 -22.32
C SER A 88 7.42 4.33 -22.28
N VAL A 89 6.64 4.33 -23.37
CA VAL A 89 5.65 3.33 -23.80
C VAL A 89 4.32 3.32 -23.04
N GLN A 90 3.30 3.85 -23.71
CA GLN A 90 1.90 3.47 -23.51
C GLN A 90 1.78 1.96 -23.75
N HIS A 91 1.84 1.14 -22.69
CA HIS A 91 1.36 -0.22 -22.80
C HIS A 91 -0.14 -0.17 -22.60
N ASP A 92 -0.86 -0.14 -23.72
CA ASP A 92 -2.30 -0.37 -23.73
C ASP A 92 -2.54 -1.81 -23.24
N LEU A 93 -2.92 -1.94 -21.96
CA LEU A 93 -3.48 -3.17 -21.42
C LEU A 93 -4.97 -3.23 -21.81
N SER A 94 -5.28 -2.98 -23.08
CA SER A 94 -6.60 -3.23 -23.63
C SER A 94 -6.75 -4.73 -23.84
N SER A 95 -7.61 -5.32 -23.01
CA SER A 95 -8.50 -6.44 -23.31
C SER A 95 -8.07 -7.37 -24.46
N GLN A 96 -7.05 -8.20 -24.24
CA GLN A 96 -6.89 -9.41 -25.05
C GLN A 96 -7.38 -10.63 -24.26
N PRO A 97 -8.27 -11.46 -24.83
CA PRO A 97 -8.57 -12.76 -24.25
C PRO A 97 -7.29 -13.62 -24.33
N PHE A 98 -6.87 -14.16 -23.19
CA PHE A 98 -5.66 -14.97 -23.06
C PHE A 98 -5.70 -16.18 -24.00
N PRO A 99 -4.60 -16.49 -24.73
CA PRO A 99 -4.46 -17.79 -25.38
C PRO A 99 -4.39 -18.87 -24.29
N SER A 100 -5.33 -19.81 -24.35
CA SER A 100 -5.43 -20.94 -23.43
C SER A 100 -4.31 -21.95 -23.70
N GLN A 101 -3.09 -21.65 -23.26
CA GLN A 101 -2.05 -22.66 -23.16
C GLN A 101 -2.14 -23.29 -21.77
N LYS A 102 -2.43 -24.61 -21.76
CA LYS A 102 -2.39 -25.45 -20.56
C LYS A 102 -0.99 -25.34 -19.94
N LEU A 103 -0.84 -24.43 -18.98
CA LEU A 103 0.40 -24.28 -18.24
C LEU A 103 0.48 -25.41 -17.23
N ASN A 104 1.44 -26.30 -17.44
CA ASN A 104 1.68 -27.46 -16.61
C ASN A 104 2.06 -27.00 -15.19
N LYS A 105 1.45 -27.58 -14.16
CA LYS A 105 1.46 -27.08 -12.78
C LYS A 105 2.80 -27.27 -12.03
N GLN A 106 3.92 -27.47 -12.72
CA GLN A 106 5.15 -28.01 -12.12
C GLN A 106 6.47 -27.28 -12.46
N GLU A 107 6.46 -26.16 -13.18
CA GLU A 107 7.70 -25.40 -13.44
C GLU A 107 7.60 -23.94 -12.99
N PHE A 108 7.57 -23.74 -11.67
CA PHE A 108 8.14 -22.53 -11.07
C PHE A 108 9.02 -22.99 -9.90
N ALA A 109 10.29 -23.23 -10.20
CA ALA A 109 11.31 -23.31 -9.16
C ALA A 109 11.30 -21.96 -8.40
N PRO A 110 11.28 -21.96 -7.05
CA PRO A 110 11.33 -20.72 -6.30
C PRO A 110 12.68 -20.05 -6.58
N LEU A 111 12.65 -18.83 -7.12
CA LEU A 111 13.83 -17.98 -7.15
C LEU A 111 14.35 -17.86 -5.71
N ALA A 112 15.65 -18.11 -5.56
CA ALA A 112 16.33 -18.24 -4.29
C ALA A 112 15.93 -17.14 -3.31
N THR A 113 15.39 -17.57 -2.19
CA THR A 113 14.86 -16.74 -1.11
C THR A 113 16.01 -16.08 -0.36
N SER A 114 16.31 -14.82 -0.68
CA SER A 114 17.07 -13.95 0.22
C SER A 114 16.16 -13.51 1.37
N SER A 115 16.18 -14.29 2.45
CA SER A 115 15.98 -13.94 3.87
C SER A 115 14.90 -12.93 4.30
N HIS A 116 13.82 -12.70 3.54
CA HIS A 116 12.71 -11.82 3.97
C HIS A 116 11.31 -12.42 3.78
N THR A 117 11.20 -13.73 3.56
CA THR A 117 9.91 -14.43 3.40
C THR A 117 9.45 -15.12 4.69
N GLN A 118 9.78 -14.57 5.86
CA GLN A 118 9.29 -15.09 7.15
C GLN A 118 8.05 -14.35 7.69
N ALA A 119 7.60 -13.24 7.08
CA ALA A 119 6.64 -12.33 7.70
C ALA A 119 5.15 -12.78 7.76
N TYR A 120 4.77 -13.98 7.28
CA TYR A 120 3.35 -14.37 7.25
C TYR A 120 3.05 -15.81 7.69
N GLN A 121 3.96 -16.51 8.37
CA GLN A 121 3.68 -17.83 8.96
C GLN A 121 4.08 -17.89 10.44
N GLY A 122 3.06 -18.00 11.30
CA GLY A 122 3.19 -18.48 12.68
C GLY A 122 3.89 -17.54 13.66
N TYR A 123 3.25 -16.43 14.05
CA TYR A 123 3.74 -15.60 15.16
C TYR A 123 2.91 -15.82 16.42
N SER A 124 3.40 -16.69 17.30
CA SER A 124 3.00 -16.81 18.70
C SER A 124 3.58 -15.67 19.55
N GLY A 125 3.47 -14.43 19.07
CA GLY A 125 3.84 -13.20 19.77
C GLY A 125 2.73 -12.19 19.53
N GLN A 126 2.08 -11.73 20.61
CA GLN A 126 0.86 -10.94 20.60
C GLN A 126 0.93 -9.81 19.56
N SER A 127 0.21 -9.96 18.44
CA SER A 127 0.01 -8.88 17.48
C SER A 127 -1.21 -8.11 17.94
N HIS A 128 -1.04 -6.81 18.19
CA HIS A 128 -2.13 -5.94 18.59
C HIS A 128 -2.75 -5.29 17.36
N ARG A 129 -4.02 -4.91 17.52
CA ARG A 129 -4.82 -4.24 16.51
C ARG A 129 -5.20 -2.86 17.04
N LEU A 130 -4.99 -1.84 16.23
CA LEU A 130 -5.30 -0.45 16.55
C LEU A 130 -6.06 0.16 15.40
N ARG A 131 -7.22 0.76 15.68
CA ARG A 131 -7.93 1.56 14.68
C ARG A 131 -7.75 3.04 14.98
N LEU A 132 -7.44 3.81 13.96
CA LEU A 132 -7.31 5.25 14.06
C LEU A 132 -7.77 5.93 12.77
N GLN A 133 -8.15 7.19 12.90
CA GLN A 133 -8.37 8.08 11.77
C GLN A 133 -7.22 9.08 11.72
N ILE A 134 -6.72 9.36 10.52
CA ILE A 134 -5.75 10.43 10.27
C ILE A 134 -6.26 11.40 9.20
N CYS A 135 -5.87 12.65 9.35
CA CYS A 135 -5.97 13.67 8.32
C CYS A 135 -4.58 13.88 7.70
N ILE A 136 -4.38 13.49 6.45
CA ILE A 136 -3.18 13.77 5.66
C ILE A 136 -3.31 15.18 5.09
N LEU A 137 -2.54 16.11 5.64
CA LEU A 137 -2.56 17.50 5.19
C LEU A 137 -2.04 17.64 3.76
N LYS A 138 -2.51 18.64 3.03
CA LYS A 138 -2.09 18.91 1.64
C LYS A 138 -0.57 18.92 1.40
N ASP A 139 0.20 19.40 2.37
CA ASP A 139 1.67 19.48 2.29
C ASP A 139 2.34 18.08 2.25
N TYR A 140 1.60 17.03 2.63
CA TYR A 140 2.06 15.64 2.63
C TYR A 140 1.58 14.83 1.42
N TYR A 141 0.89 15.42 0.43
CA TYR A 141 0.39 14.68 -0.74
C TYR A 141 1.47 14.02 -1.59
N GLN A 142 2.70 14.54 -1.55
CA GLN A 142 3.87 13.96 -2.23
C GLN A 142 4.68 13.03 -1.30
N THR A 143 4.23 12.85 -0.05
CA THR A 143 4.88 12.01 0.95
C THR A 143 4.11 10.70 1.09
N PRO A 144 4.77 9.53 0.95
CA PRO A 144 4.10 8.24 1.02
C PRO A 144 3.85 7.84 2.48
N VAL A 145 3.08 8.63 3.24
CA VAL A 145 2.89 8.51 4.69
C VAL A 145 2.51 7.09 5.10
N ILE A 146 1.53 6.48 4.42
CA ILE A 146 1.10 5.10 4.72
C ILE A 146 2.18 4.07 4.39
N SER A 147 2.94 4.26 3.31
CA SER A 147 4.06 3.37 2.97
C SER A 147 5.20 3.47 3.97
N ASP A 148 5.46 4.66 4.51
CA ASP A 148 6.46 4.87 5.57
C ASP A 148 6.08 4.13 6.85
N LEU A 149 4.79 4.07 7.21
CA LEU A 149 4.33 3.27 8.35
C LEU A 149 4.71 1.79 8.18
N VAL A 150 4.50 1.24 6.99
CA VAL A 150 4.78 -0.17 6.70
C VAL A 150 6.29 -0.43 6.60
N SER A 151 7.00 0.34 5.78
CA SER A 151 8.41 0.10 5.47
C SER A 151 9.35 0.41 6.62
N ARG A 152 9.08 1.46 7.41
CA ARG A 152 9.99 1.91 8.49
C ARG A 152 9.68 1.26 9.83
N TYR A 153 8.41 1.00 10.12
CA TYR A 153 7.98 0.51 11.43
C TYR A 153 7.55 -0.96 11.39
N GLY A 154 7.41 -1.56 10.20
CA GLY A 154 7.07 -2.96 10.02
C GLY A 154 5.67 -3.31 10.50
N ILE A 155 4.75 -2.32 10.53
CA ILE A 155 3.34 -2.55 10.82
C ILE A 155 2.58 -2.87 9.54
N THR A 156 1.46 -3.58 9.67
CA THR A 156 0.51 -3.76 8.58
C THR A 156 -0.57 -2.70 8.68
N VAL A 157 -0.87 -2.03 7.57
CA VAL A 157 -1.95 -1.05 7.46
C VAL A 157 -3.03 -1.57 6.50
N ASN A 158 -4.26 -1.65 6.99
CA ASN A 158 -5.45 -1.78 6.16
C ASN A 158 -6.20 -0.45 6.12
N ILE A 159 -6.65 -0.03 4.94
CA ILE A 159 -7.44 1.19 4.76
C ILE A 159 -8.91 0.78 4.74
N ILE A 160 -9.69 1.24 5.72
CA ILE A 160 -11.11 0.93 5.87
C ILE A 160 -11.97 1.93 5.09
N ALA A 161 -11.60 3.20 5.14
CA ALA A 161 -12.23 4.28 4.40
C ALA A 161 -11.17 5.32 4.04
N ALA A 162 -11.36 6.00 2.91
CA ALA A 162 -10.48 7.06 2.45
C ALA A 162 -11.26 8.10 1.64
N SER A 163 -10.90 9.36 1.84
CA SER A 163 -11.33 10.48 1.01
C SER A 163 -10.12 11.40 0.82
N LEU A 164 -9.53 11.39 -0.36
CA LEU A 164 -8.38 12.21 -0.72
C LEU A 164 -8.65 12.81 -2.12
N PRO A 165 -8.93 14.11 -2.22
CA PRO A 165 -9.31 14.73 -3.49
C PRO A 165 -8.11 14.91 -4.44
N ALA A 166 -8.33 14.67 -5.73
CA ALA A 166 -7.28 14.72 -6.75
C ALA A 166 -6.72 16.12 -7.02
N ASN A 167 -7.45 17.19 -6.66
CA ASN A 167 -7.05 18.58 -6.88
C ASN A 167 -5.98 19.07 -5.89
N GLN A 168 -5.66 18.30 -4.84
CA GLN A 168 -4.70 18.64 -3.78
C GLN A 168 -5.01 19.97 -3.07
N GLN A 169 -6.26 20.44 -3.11
CA GLN A 169 -6.65 21.71 -2.49
C GLN A 169 -7.04 21.53 -1.02
N ASP A 170 -7.62 20.38 -0.68
CA ASP A 170 -8.10 20.05 0.65
C ASP A 170 -7.25 18.93 1.29
N ASP A 171 -7.40 18.76 2.60
CA ASP A 171 -6.75 17.66 3.30
C ASP A 171 -7.46 16.32 3.03
N GLY A 172 -6.73 15.22 3.19
CA GLY A 172 -7.24 13.87 2.99
C GLY A 172 -7.58 13.15 4.29
N TRP A 173 -8.68 12.40 4.31
CA TRP A 173 -9.11 11.62 5.44
C TRP A 173 -8.92 10.12 5.21
N PHE A 174 -8.37 9.43 6.21
CA PHE A 174 -8.17 7.99 6.17
C PHE A 174 -8.60 7.35 7.49
N ASP A 175 -9.40 6.29 7.41
CA ASP A 175 -9.69 5.38 8.50
C ASP A 175 -8.82 4.13 8.34
N LEU A 176 -7.93 3.91 9.28
CA LEU A 176 -6.88 2.91 9.23
C LEU A 176 -7.06 1.87 10.32
N ASP A 177 -6.84 0.63 9.93
CA ASP A 177 -6.75 -0.52 10.83
C ASP A 177 -5.32 -1.08 10.78
N LEU A 178 -4.62 -0.97 11.90
CA LEU A 178 -3.18 -1.23 12.03
C LEU A 178 -2.94 -2.52 12.82
N TRP A 179 -2.01 -3.34 12.34
CA TRP A 179 -1.57 -4.56 13.05
C TRP A 179 -0.05 -4.55 13.23
N GLY A 180 0.39 -4.91 14.43
CA GLY A 180 1.82 -5.03 14.72
C GLY A 180 2.10 -5.31 16.19
N ARG A 181 3.37 -5.44 16.54
CA ARG A 181 3.79 -5.53 17.95
C ARG A 181 3.59 -4.19 18.65
N PRO A 182 3.36 -4.15 19.98
CA PRO A 182 3.18 -2.90 20.72
C PRO A 182 4.25 -1.84 20.45
N GLN A 183 5.52 -2.23 20.43
CA GLN A 183 6.63 -1.31 20.16
C GLN A 183 6.62 -0.75 18.74
N GLN A 184 6.19 -1.54 17.74
CA GLN A 184 6.08 -1.09 16.35
C GLN A 184 4.94 -0.10 16.18
N LEU A 185 3.76 -0.42 16.76
CA LEU A 185 2.60 0.47 16.78
C LEU A 185 2.93 1.79 17.48
N PHE A 186 3.55 1.73 18.67
CA PHE A 186 3.97 2.92 19.41
C PHE A 186 4.98 3.77 18.62
N SER A 187 5.98 3.14 18.00
CA SER A 187 6.98 3.86 17.19
C SER A 187 6.36 4.52 15.96
N SER A 188 5.41 3.85 15.30
CA SER A 188 4.66 4.40 14.16
C SER A 188 3.75 5.57 14.57
N PHE A 189 3.15 5.51 15.76
CA PHE A 189 2.32 6.59 16.30
C PHE A 189 3.15 7.85 16.59
N ASN A 190 4.29 7.70 17.28
CA ASN A 190 5.21 8.80 17.55
C ASN A 190 5.72 9.47 16.26
N HIS A 191 5.79 8.73 15.16
CA HIS A 191 6.12 9.28 13.85
C HIS A 191 5.00 10.17 13.31
N LEU A 192 3.75 9.70 13.34
CA LEU A 192 2.59 10.48 12.93
C LEU A 192 2.45 11.77 13.75
N GLU A 193 2.71 11.72 15.06
CA GLU A 193 2.75 12.91 15.93
C GLU A 193 3.84 13.91 15.53
N LYS A 194 5.04 13.42 15.16
CA LYS A 194 6.13 14.27 14.67
C LYS A 194 5.80 14.97 13.35
N LEU A 195 4.99 14.32 12.50
CA LEU A 195 4.45 14.94 11.28
C LEU A 195 3.35 15.97 11.59
N LYS A 196 2.89 16.07 12.85
CA LYS A 196 1.81 16.95 13.31
C LYS A 196 0.51 16.74 12.55
N LEU A 197 0.24 15.50 12.12
CA LEU A 197 -1.00 15.13 11.46
C LEU A 197 -2.12 15.03 12.50
N PRO A 198 -3.31 15.61 12.24
CA PRO A 198 -4.48 15.38 13.08
C PRO A 198 -4.83 13.88 13.12
N LEU A 199 -5.01 13.35 14.33
CA LEU A 199 -5.20 11.93 14.59
C LEU A 199 -6.31 11.71 15.63
N TRP A 200 -7.12 10.68 15.42
CA TRP A 200 -8.21 10.28 16.32
C TRP A 200 -8.12 8.77 16.54
N LEU A 201 -7.97 8.37 17.80
CA LEU A 201 -7.91 6.96 18.17
C LEU A 201 -9.33 6.44 18.40
N ASP A 202 -9.66 5.29 17.80
CA ASP A 202 -10.89 4.59 18.14
C ASP A 202 -10.64 3.77 19.42
N ALA A 203 -10.93 4.39 20.57
CA ALA A 203 -10.76 3.78 21.89
C ALA A 203 -11.56 2.48 22.06
N SER A 204 -12.56 2.24 21.20
CA SER A 204 -13.30 0.96 21.14
C SER A 204 -12.37 -0.22 20.87
N SER A 205 -11.26 -0.01 20.16
CA SER A 205 -10.26 -1.03 19.82
C SER A 205 -9.27 -1.38 20.94
N MET A 206 -9.26 -0.64 22.06
CA MET A 206 -8.39 -0.88 23.22
C MET A 206 -9.03 -1.76 24.31
N HIS A 207 -10.26 -2.25 24.12
CA HIS A 207 -11.01 -3.04 25.13
C HIS A 207 -10.46 -4.46 25.41
N GLY A 208 -9.22 -4.77 24.99
CA GLY A 208 -8.52 -6.00 25.37
C GLY A 208 -7.60 -5.86 26.59
N TYR A 209 -7.37 -4.65 27.10
CA TYR A 209 -6.44 -4.40 28.21
C TYR A 209 -6.98 -3.34 29.17
N VAL A 210 -8.02 -3.68 29.92
CA VAL A 210 -8.29 -3.05 31.22
C VAL A 210 -8.57 -4.19 32.20
N LEU A 211 -7.54 -4.46 33.02
CA LEU A 211 -7.46 -5.18 34.30
C LEU A 211 -8.36 -6.40 34.53
#